data_AF-A0A200JA35-F1
#
_entry.id   AF-A0A200JA35-F1
#
_cell.length_a   1.000
_cell.length_b   1.000
_cell.length_c   1.000
_cell.angle_alpha   90.00
_cell.angle_beta   90.00
_cell.angle_gamma   90.00
#
_symmetry.space_group_name_H-M   'P 1'
#
loop_
_entity.id
_entity.type
_entity.pdbx_description
1 polymer ?
#
loop_
_entity_poly.entity_id
_entity_poly.type
_entity_poly.pdbx_seq_one_letter_code
_entity_poly.pdbx_strand_id
1 'polypeptide(L)'
;MILRTLLSVAEMERDMIVECTQEGKAYAKRNNPNYREGRPKAVITPKKQHAYNLLMEGNSYKQVVEMTGYSQSTLQRITRQIQTTK
;
A
#
# COMPACT_ATOMS: atom_id res chain seq x y z
N MET A 1 -39.33 11.29 19.03
CA MET A 1 -39.68 10.65 17.75
C MET A 1 -38.97 11.32 16.55
N ILE A 2 -39.01 12.65 16.42
CA ILE A 2 -38.43 13.40 15.28
C ILE A 2 -36.90 13.26 15.13
N LEU A 3 -36.13 13.24 16.21
CA LEU A 3 -34.66 13.09 16.13
C LEU A 3 -34.24 11.75 15.50
N ARG A 4 -34.95 10.67 15.85
CA ARG A 4 -34.64 9.33 15.33
C ARG A 4 -34.92 9.24 13.84
N THR A 5 -36.04 9.79 13.39
CA THR A 5 -36.39 9.79 11.96
C THR A 5 -35.38 10.60 11.13
N LEU A 6 -34.95 11.76 11.62
CA LEU A 6 -33.93 12.56 10.92
C LEU A 6 -32.56 11.86 10.90
N LEU A 7 -32.17 11.18 11.98
CA LEU A 7 -30.93 10.44 12.02
C LEU A 7 -30.94 9.24 11.07
N SER A 8 -32.05 8.50 11.00
CA SER A 8 -32.21 7.39 10.05
C SER A 8 -32.15 7.85 8.59
N VAL A 9 -32.69 9.03 8.27
CA VAL A 9 -32.57 9.62 6.92
C VAL A 9 -31.11 9.98 6.62
N ALA A 10 -30.40 10.60 7.57
CA ALA A 10 -29.00 10.94 7.40
C ALA A 10 -28.08 9.71 7.27
N GLU A 11 -28.42 8.59 7.91
CA GLU A 11 -27.73 7.31 7.74
C GLU A 11 -27.99 6.73 6.34
N MET A 12 -29.26 6.68 5.92
CA MET A 12 -29.65 6.20 4.59
C MET A 12 -28.95 6.95 3.45
N GLU A 13 -28.84 8.29 3.54
CA GLU A 13 -28.15 9.10 2.55
C GLU A 13 -26.63 8.80 2.50
N ARG A 14 -26.00 8.56 3.65
CA ARG A 14 -24.58 8.16 3.70
C ARG A 14 -24.37 6.78 3.10
N ASP A 15 -25.24 5.84 3.43
CA ASP A 15 -25.16 4.47 2.93
C ASP A 15 -25.35 4.43 1.41
N MET A 16 -26.28 5.21 0.86
CA MET A 16 -26.46 5.37 -0.58
C MET A 16 -25.17 5.84 -1.29
N ILE A 17 -24.47 6.84 -0.72
CA ILE A 17 -23.20 7.32 -1.29
C ILE A 17 -22.14 6.20 -1.27
N VAL A 18 -22.04 5.48 -0.15
CA VAL A 18 -21.10 4.37 -0.01
C VAL A 18 -21.40 3.28 -1.03
N GLU A 19 -22.66 2.88 -1.19
CA GLU A 19 -23.11 1.89 -2.18
C GLU A 19 -22.73 2.31 -3.60
N CYS A 20 -23.02 3.53 -4.02
CA CYS A 20 -22.63 4.03 -5.34
C CYS A 20 -21.12 3.96 -5.60
N THR A 21 -20.30 4.31 -4.59
CA THR A 21 -18.84 4.20 -4.74
C THR A 21 -18.37 2.75 -4.80
N GLN A 22 -18.99 1.85 -4.04
CA GLN A 22 -18.68 0.42 -4.06
C GLN A 22 -19.06 -0.23 -5.39
N GLU A 23 -20.22 0.12 -5.95
CA GLU A 23 -20.66 -0.33 -7.27
C GLU A 23 -19.74 0.15 -8.38
N GLY A 24 -19.39 1.44 -8.39
CA GLY A 24 -18.43 1.99 -9.35
C GLY A 24 -17.05 1.33 -9.25
N LYS A 25 -16.59 1.06 -8.03
CA LYS A 25 -15.37 0.31 -7.77
C LYS A 25 -15.46 -1.14 -8.28
N ALA A 26 -16.58 -1.81 -8.04
CA ALA A 26 -16.80 -3.18 -8.51
C ALA A 26 -16.87 -3.26 -10.04
N TYR A 27 -17.49 -2.28 -10.69
CA TYR A 27 -17.49 -2.14 -12.14
C TYR A 27 -16.07 -1.97 -12.68
N ALA A 28 -15.27 -1.06 -12.11
CA ALA A 28 -13.88 -0.85 -12.52
C ALA A 28 -13.04 -2.14 -12.36
N LYS A 29 -13.25 -2.87 -11.26
CA LYS A 29 -12.57 -4.15 -11.00
C LYS A 29 -12.91 -5.24 -12.03
N ARG A 30 -14.14 -5.26 -12.55
CA ARG A 30 -14.58 -6.24 -13.55
C ARG A 30 -14.14 -5.89 -14.96
N ASN A 31 -14.17 -4.60 -15.32
CA ASN A 31 -14.01 -4.16 -16.70
C ASN A 31 -12.62 -3.64 -17.07
N ASN A 32 -11.82 -3.19 -16.09
CA ASN A 32 -10.47 -2.68 -16.36
C ASN A 32 -9.42 -3.76 -16.06
N PRO A 33 -8.73 -4.32 -17.07
CA PRO A 33 -7.71 -5.35 -16.87
C PRO A 33 -6.47 -4.86 -16.10
N ASN A 34 -6.25 -3.55 -16.04
CA ASN A 34 -5.15 -2.92 -15.29
C ASN A 34 -5.57 -2.42 -13.90
N TYR A 35 -6.77 -2.74 -13.44
CA TYR A 35 -7.26 -2.31 -12.13
C TYR A 35 -6.41 -2.92 -11.01
N ARG A 36 -5.95 -2.07 -10.09
CA ARG A 36 -5.14 -2.45 -8.93
C ARG A 36 -5.66 -1.74 -7.69
N GLU A 37 -5.85 -2.49 -6.61
CA GLU A 37 -6.24 -1.94 -5.32
C GLU A 37 -5.05 -1.73 -4.39
N GLY A 38 -5.20 -0.77 -3.47
CA GLY A 38 -4.20 -0.45 -2.48
C GLY A 38 -3.02 0.32 -3.05
N ARG A 39 -1.98 0.45 -2.22
CA ARG A 39 -0.76 1.18 -2.59
C ARG A 39 0.02 0.39 -3.64
N PRO A 40 0.47 1.02 -4.74
CA PRO A 40 1.29 0.33 -5.73
C PRO A 40 2.54 -0.28 -5.11
N LYS A 41 2.95 -1.46 -5.60
CA LYS A 41 4.18 -2.12 -5.15
C LYS A 41 5.35 -1.17 -5.38
N ALA A 42 6.16 -0.99 -4.34
CA ALA A 42 7.25 -0.05 -4.39
C ALA A 42 8.31 -0.54 -5.38
N VAL A 43 8.69 0.30 -6.35
CA VAL A 43 9.71 -0.05 -7.33
C VAL A 43 11.09 -0.05 -6.67
N ILE A 44 12.00 -0.92 -7.13
CA ILE A 44 13.40 -0.88 -6.74
C ILE A 44 14.04 0.32 -7.44
N THR A 45 14.30 1.36 -6.65
CA THR A 45 15.02 2.55 -7.10
C THR A 45 16.53 2.34 -6.89
N PRO A 46 17.39 3.15 -7.55
CA PRO A 46 18.83 3.08 -7.32
C PRO A 46 19.23 3.21 -5.85
N LYS A 47 18.50 4.03 -5.06
CA LYS A 47 18.72 4.16 -3.61
C LYS A 47 18.44 2.87 -2.84
N LYS A 48 17.40 2.12 -3.21
CA LYS A 48 17.09 0.82 -2.60
C LYS A 48 18.10 -0.25 -3.00
N GLN A 49 18.57 -0.19 -4.25
CA GLN A 49 19.64 -1.06 -4.72
C GLN A 49 20.93 -0.82 -3.95
N HIS A 50 21.29 0.44 -3.71
CA HIS A 50 22.43 0.81 -2.88
C HIS A 50 22.29 0.27 -1.45
N ALA A 51 21.12 0.45 -0.82
CA ALA A 51 20.85 -0.11 0.51
C ALA A 51 20.99 -1.64 0.57
N TYR A 52 20.61 -2.34 -0.50
CA TYR A 52 20.81 -3.79 -0.62
C TYR A 52 22.29 -4.17 -0.80
N ASN A 53 23.02 -3.44 -1.64
CA ASN A 53 24.45 -3.69 -1.85
C ASN A 53 25.25 -3.52 -0.55
N LEU A 54 24.93 -2.50 0.26
CA LEU A 54 25.53 -2.32 1.59
C LEU A 54 25.33 -3.54 2.50
N LEU A 55 24.19 -4.24 2.41
CA LEU A 55 23.96 -5.49 3.16
C LEU A 55 24.80 -6.64 2.60
N MET A 56 25.02 -6.71 1.28
CA MET A 56 25.84 -7.76 0.66
C MET A 56 27.33 -7.58 0.94
N GLU A 57 27.78 -6.35 1.19
CA GLU A 57 29.14 -6.02 1.62
C GLU A 57 29.44 -6.45 3.08
N GLY A 58 28.45 -6.97 3.81
CA GLY A 58 28.62 -7.51 5.16
C GLY A 58 28.14 -6.60 6.29
N ASN A 59 27.55 -5.43 5.98
CA ASN A 59 27.01 -4.53 7.01
C ASN A 59 25.77 -5.14 7.68
N SER A 60 25.64 -4.91 8.99
CA SER A 60 24.46 -5.35 9.75
C SER A 60 23.23 -4.51 9.39
N TYR A 61 22.05 -5.11 9.47
CA TYR A 61 20.77 -4.41 9.27
C TYR A 61 20.67 -3.13 10.10
N LYS A 62 21.17 -3.12 11.35
CA LYS A 62 21.14 -1.93 12.21
C LYS A 62 21.97 -0.77 11.63
N GLN A 63 23.16 -1.08 11.13
CA GLN A 63 24.07 -0.09 10.54
C GLN A 63 23.47 0.49 9.25
N VAL A 64 22.90 -0.37 8.40
CA VAL A 64 22.27 0.08 7.15
C VAL A 64 21.02 0.92 7.41
N VAL A 65 20.24 0.64 8.45
CA VAL A 65 19.11 1.50 8.86
C VAL A 65 19.59 2.91 9.20
N GLU A 66 20.66 3.03 9.97
CA GLU A 66 21.23 4.33 10.36
C GLU A 66 21.78 5.10 9.15
N MET A 67 22.47 4.41 8.24
CA MET A 67 23.06 5.02 7.04
C MET A 67 22.02 5.45 6.00
N THR A 68 20.96 4.65 5.81
CA THR A 68 20.01 4.84 4.70
C THR A 68 18.68 5.46 5.12
N GLY A 69 18.37 5.47 6.42
CA GLY A 69 17.09 5.93 6.97
C GLY A 69 15.91 4.97 6.71
N TYR A 70 16.14 3.81 6.11
CA TYR A 70 15.10 2.79 5.90
C TYR A 70 14.87 1.97 7.17
N SER A 71 13.62 1.58 7.44
CA SER A 71 13.34 0.64 8.53
C SER A 71 13.90 -0.76 8.25
N GLN A 72 14.17 -1.55 9.30
CA GLN A 72 14.63 -2.93 9.15
C GLN A 72 13.66 -3.77 8.31
N SER A 73 12.36 -3.60 8.50
CA SER A 73 11.32 -4.27 7.71
C SER A 73 11.33 -3.85 6.24
N THR A 74 11.69 -2.60 5.94
CA THR A 74 11.84 -2.10 4.57
C THR A 74 13.05 -2.74 3.90
N LEU A 75 14.18 -2.84 4.59
CA LEU A 75 15.37 -3.54 4.08
C LEU A 75 15.07 -5.00 3.75
N GLN A 76 14.42 -5.72 4.67
CA GLN A 76 14.00 -7.12 4.42
C GLN A 76 13.07 -7.24 3.20
N ARG A 77 12.12 -6.33 3.03
CA ARG A 77 11.23 -6.31 1.85
C ARG A 77 12.00 -6.05 0.56
N ILE A 78 12.97 -5.14 0.58
CA ILE A 78 13.84 -4.84 -0.57
C ILE A 78 14.66 -6.09 -0.94
N THR A 79 15.31 -6.72 0.04
CA THR A 79 16.08 -7.95 -0.14
C THR A 79 15.24 -9.05 -0.79
N ARG A 80 14.04 -9.32 -0.25
CA ARG A 80 13.11 -10.30 -0.83
C ARG A 80 12.71 -9.93 -2.26
N GLN A 81 12.36 -8.65 -2.50
CA GLN A 81 11.95 -8.20 -3.82
C GLN A 81 13.06 -8.36 -4.87
N ILE A 82 14.32 -8.06 -4.52
CA ILE A 82 15.47 -8.24 -5.42
C ILE A 82 15.73 -9.74 -5.66
N GLN A 83 15.68 -10.57 -4.61
CA GLN A 83 15.90 -12.01 -4.73
C GLN A 83 14.81 -12.71 -5.57
N THR A 84 13.54 -12.30 -5.43
CA THR A 84 12.44 -12.85 -6.25
C THR A 84 12.48 -12.37 -7.70
N THR A 85 13.17 -11.25 -7.98
CA THR A 85 13.31 -10.72 -9.35
C THR A 85 14.50 -11.34 -10.10
N LYS A 86 15.46 -11.94 -9.38
CA LYS A 86 16.58 -12.71 -9.92
C LYS A 86 16.13 -14.13 -10.29
#